data_AF-A0A965EIU4-F1
#
_entry.id   AF-A0A965EIU4-F1
#
_cell.length_a   1.000
_cell.length_b   1.000
_cell.length_c   1.000
_cell.angle_alpha   90.00
_cell.angle_beta   90.00
_cell.angle_gamma   90.00
#
_symmetry.space_group_name_H-M   'P 1'
#
loop_
_entity.id
_entity.type
_entity.pdbx_description
1 polymer ?
#
loop_
_entity_poly.entity_id
_entity_poly.type
_entity_poly.pdbx_seq_one_letter_code
_entity_poly.pdbx_strand_id
1 'polypeptide(L)' 'MKVMQTMAGGAVGGAEEFFVRLAGAFQSRGVAQTVIVRPNGTRGAKLR' A
#
# COMPACT_ATOMS: atom_id res chain seq x y z
N MET A 1 17.41 -2.57 1.35
CA MET A 1 16.84 -1.42 0.61
C MET A 1 15.74 -0.79 1.45
N LYS A 2 15.55 0.53 1.34
CA LYS A 2 14.40 1.22 1.95
C LYS A 2 13.45 1.61 0.81
N VAL A 3 12.26 1.02 0.77
CA VAL A 3 11.25 1.27 -0.27
C VAL A 3 10.15 2.18 0.30
N MET A 4 9.74 3.20 -0.45
CA MET A 4 8.61 4.05 -0.11
C MET A 4 7.56 4.01 -1.22
N GLN A 5 6.31 3.75 -0.85
CA GLN A 5 5.16 3.70 -1.76
C GLN A 5 4.16 4.80 -1.37
N THR A 6 3.85 5.70 -2.29
CA THR A 6 2.87 6.78 -2.08
C THR A 6 1.65 6.52 -2.96
N MET A 7 0.47 6.46 -2.35
CA MET A 7 -0.79 6.15 -3.03
C MET A 7 -1.82 7.27 -2.85
N ALA A 8 -2.57 7.54 -3.92
CA ALA A 8 -3.64 8.55 -3.90
C ALA A 8 -4.85 8.10 -3.06
N GLY A 9 -4.95 6.82 -2.69
CA GLY A 9 -6.05 6.30 -1.90
C GLY A 9 -7.34 6.26 -2.72
N GLY A 10 -7.31 5.73 -3.94
CA GLY A 10 -8.53 5.54 -4.74
C GLY A 10 -9.39 4.39 -4.21
N ALA A 11 -10.72 4.51 -4.24
CA ALA A 11 -11.61 3.41 -3.82
C ALA A 11 -11.52 2.20 -4.77
N VAL A 12 -11.40 2.48 -6.08
CA VAL A 12 -11.33 1.49 -7.15
C VAL A 12 -10.27 1.93 -8.16
N GLY A 13 -9.38 1.01 -8.54
CA GLY A 13 -8.35 1.26 -9.55
C GLY A 13 -7.31 0.15 -9.61
N GLY A 14 -6.84 -0.17 -10.82
CA GLY A 14 -5.85 -1.23 -11.02
C GLY A 14 -4.51 -0.94 -10.34
N ALA A 15 -4.08 0.33 -10.35
CA ALA A 15 -2.86 0.75 -9.66
C ALA A 15 -2.95 0.56 -8.14
N GLU A 16 -4.07 0.97 -7.54
CA GLU A 16 -4.27 0.83 -6.09
C GLU A 16 -4.29 -0.65 -5.68
N GLU A 17 -4.96 -1.51 -6.46
CA GLU A 17 -4.98 -2.95 -6.19
C GLU A 17 -3.60 -3.60 -6.29
N PHE A 18 -2.80 -3.20 -7.28
CA PHE A 18 -1.42 -3.65 -7.43
C PHE A 18 -0.58 -3.30 -6.19
N PHE A 19 -0.60 -2.03 -5.77
CA PHE A 19 0.23 -1.58 -4.65
C PHE A 19 -0.22 -2.18 -3.30
N VAL A 20 -1.51 -2.41 -3.10
CA VAL A 20 -2.00 -3.12 -1.91
C VAL A 20 -1.44 -4.54 -1.84
N ARG A 21 -1.46 -5.28 -2.95
CA ARG A 21 -0.90 -6.64 -3.01
C ARG A 21 0.61 -6.66 -2.84
N LEU A 22 1.30 -5.71 -3.47
CA LEU A 22 2.75 -5.56 -3.36
C LEU A 22 3.18 -5.26 -1.92
N ALA A 23 2.51 -4.31 -1.26
CA ALA A 23 2.78 -3.98 0.13
C ALA A 23 2.58 -5.20 1.04
N GLY A 24 1.49 -5.96 0.88
CA GLY A 24 1.28 -7.20 1.62
C GLY A 24 2.39 -8.24 1.38
N ALA A 25 2.81 -8.41 0.13
CA ALA A 25 3.89 -9.33 -0.22
C ALA A 25 5.22 -8.93 0.44
N PHE A 26 5.57 -7.64 0.43
CA PHE A 26 6.77 -7.13 1.09
C PHE A 26 6.75 -7.34 2.60
N GLN A 27 5.61 -7.08 3.26
CA GLN A 27 5.44 -7.36 4.68
C GLN A 27 5.66 -8.86 4.98
N SER A 28 5.03 -9.74 4.19
CA SER A 28 5.15 -11.20 4.36
C SER A 28 6.58 -11.74 4.18
N ARG A 29 7.43 -11.01 3.46
CA ARG A 29 8.83 -11.38 3.18
C ARG A 29 9.84 -10.63 4.04
N GLY A 30 9.39 -9.80 4.99
CA GLY A 30 10.27 -9.00 5.84
C GLY A 30 11.02 -7.88 5.10
N VAL A 31 10.50 -7.46 3.95
CA VAL A 31 11.10 -6.34 3.19
C VAL A 31 10.72 -5.03 3.86
N ALA A 32 11.73 -4.29 4.31
CA ALA A 32 11.54 -2.97 4.91
C ALA A 32 10.91 -1.99 3.91
N GLN A 33 9.72 -1.49 4.25
CA GLN A 33 8.97 -0.54 3.42
C GLN A 33 8.23 0.50 4.26
N THR A 34 7.88 1.61 3.63
CA THR A 34 6.97 2.63 4.17
C THR A 34 5.88 2.89 3.16
N VAL A 35 4.63 2.83 3.62
CA VAL A 35 3.44 3.06 2.80
C VAL A 35 2.76 4.33 3.26
N ILE A 36 2.57 5.29 2.35
CA ILE A 36 1.86 6.55 2.58
C ILE A 36 0.64 6.58 1.67
N VAL A 37 -0.54 6.76 2.26
CA VAL A 37 -1.80 6.75 1.52
C VAL A 37 -2.60 7.97 1.94
N ARG A 38 -3.17 8.69 0.98
CA ARG A 38 -4.19 9.70 1.31
C ARG A 38 -5.32 9.04 2.09
N PRO A 39 -5.84 9.65 3.18
CA PRO A 39 -6.92 9.05 3.95
C PRO A 39 -8.09 8.59 3.07
N ASN A 40 -8.39 7.29 3.11
CA ASN A 40 -9.53 6.67 2.43
C ASN A 40 -10.14 5.61 3.36
N GLY A 41 -11.45 5.71 3.59
CA GLY A 41 -12.22 4.83 4.48
C GLY A 41 -12.40 3.38 4.00
N THR A 42 -12.03 3.03 2.77
CA THR A 42 -12.18 1.66 2.24
C THR A 42 -10.91 0.81 2.35
N ARG A 43 -9.74 1.36 2.00
CA ARG A 43 -8.47 0.61 1.90
C ARG A 43 -7.43 1.00 2.95
N GLY A 44 -7.60 2.14 3.63
CA GLY A 44 -6.62 2.63 4.60
C GLY A 44 -6.30 1.63 5.73
N ALA A 45 -7.27 0.81 6.12
CA ALA A 45 -7.07 -0.21 7.16
C ALA A 45 -6.15 -1.37 6.73
N LYS A 46 -6.02 -1.64 5.42
CA LYS A 46 -5.16 -2.72 4.90
C LYS A 46 -3.68 -2.31 4.73
N LEU A 47 -3.41 -1.01 4.85
CA LEU A 47 -2.12 -0.38 4.55
C LEU A 47 -1.49 0.30 5.78
N ARG A 48 -2.11 0.13 6.95
CA ARG A 48 -1.57 0.48 8.27
C ARG A 48 -0.94 -0.76 8.89
#